data_AF-Q5DYA1-F1
#
_entry.id   AF-Q5DYA1-F1
#
_cell.length_a   1.000
_cell.length_b   1.000
_cell.length_c   1.000
_cell.angle_alpha   90.00
_cell.angle_beta   90.00
_cell.angle_gamma   90.00
#
_symmetry.space_group_name_H-M   'P 1'
#
loop_
_entity.id
_entity.type
_entity.pdbx_description
1 polymer ?
#
loop_
_entity_poly.entity_id
_entity_poly.type
_entity_poly.pdbx_seq_one_letter_code
_entity_poly.pdbx_strand_id
1 'polypeptide(L)'
;MENQKDDYLPEHYPENQTCERVEDIFINPHLRESFNFTPNNDRDSLEWEHWYGRPFIEIDEHSDESYQDYVKRMSSIDIEIKLDTESQFYERQKELKDAWLKAWPTGKRYDVRCLTGGAWDRSSSLGMFASLGEAIERCHQGIALYGCM
;
A
#
# COMPACT_ATOMS: atom_id res chain seq x y z
N MET A 1 4.14 -6.95 20.06
CA MET A 1 4.77 -7.84 19.07
C MET A 1 6.10 -7.21 18.76
N GLU A 2 7.21 -7.94 18.91
CA GLU A 2 8.48 -7.48 18.34
C GLU A 2 8.25 -7.28 16.85
N ASN A 3 8.56 -6.10 16.32
CA ASN A 3 8.55 -5.84 14.88
C ASN A 3 9.67 -6.69 14.28
N GLN A 4 9.36 -7.96 14.00
CA GLN A 4 10.31 -8.87 13.41
C GLN A 4 10.42 -8.51 11.94
N LYS A 5 11.53 -7.86 11.61
CA LYS A 5 11.98 -7.64 10.24
C LYS A 5 12.10 -9.01 9.55
N ASP A 6 11.35 -9.22 8.47
CA ASP A 6 11.49 -10.39 7.61
C ASP A 6 12.71 -10.27 6.69
N ASP A 7 13.23 -11.42 6.26
CA ASP A 7 14.45 -11.50 5.46
C ASP A 7 14.26 -10.85 4.07
N TYR A 8 15.25 -10.09 3.63
CA TYR A 8 15.26 -9.53 2.28
C TYR A 8 15.73 -10.58 1.25
N LEU A 9 14.77 -11.33 0.71
CA LEU A 9 14.99 -12.41 -0.25
C LEU A 9 15.12 -11.94 -1.71
N PRO A 10 15.75 -12.73 -2.59
CA PRO A 10 15.90 -12.40 -4.02
C PRO A 10 14.61 -12.03 -4.76
N GLU A 11 13.46 -12.60 -4.38
CA GLU A 11 12.17 -12.28 -4.99
C GLU A 11 11.72 -10.83 -4.74
N HIS A 12 12.30 -10.15 -3.75
CA HIS A 12 12.04 -8.73 -3.47
C HIS A 12 12.90 -7.79 -4.32
N TYR A 13 13.86 -8.32 -5.08
CA TYR A 13 14.80 -7.50 -5.84
C TYR A 13 14.13 -6.98 -7.13
N PRO A 14 14.39 -5.74 -7.57
CA PRO A 14 13.80 -5.17 -8.78
C PRO A 14 13.99 -6.04 -10.03
N GLU A 15 15.14 -6.68 -10.18
CA GLU A 15 15.48 -7.55 -11.31
C GLU A 15 14.74 -8.89 -11.32
N ASN A 16 14.23 -9.33 -10.16
CA ASN A 16 13.53 -10.60 -10.00
C ASN A 16 12.01 -10.44 -9.89
N GLN A 17 11.51 -9.21 -9.98
CA GLN A 17 10.07 -8.92 -9.95
C GLN A 17 9.34 -9.57 -11.11
N THR A 18 8.23 -10.24 -10.81
CA THR A 18 7.32 -10.85 -11.79
C THR A 18 6.03 -10.06 -11.97
N CYS A 19 5.88 -8.95 -11.25
CA CYS A 19 4.73 -8.06 -11.33
C CYS A 19 4.64 -7.34 -12.68
N GLU A 20 3.48 -6.74 -12.96
CA GLU A 20 3.29 -5.95 -14.16
C GLU A 20 4.23 -4.72 -14.14
N ARG A 21 4.78 -4.40 -15.31
CA ARG A 21 5.61 -3.21 -15.51
C ARG A 21 5.07 -2.42 -16.69
N VAL A 22 4.93 -1.12 -16.49
CA VAL A 22 4.71 -0.17 -17.57
C VAL A 22 5.93 0.72 -17.64
N GLU A 23 6.64 0.66 -18.75
CA GLU A 23 7.99 1.24 -18.89
C GLU A 23 8.93 0.65 -17.81
N ASP A 24 9.50 1.50 -16.95
CA ASP A 24 10.36 1.10 -15.83
C ASP A 24 9.66 1.15 -14.47
N ILE A 25 8.33 1.34 -14.46
CA ILE A 25 7.53 1.44 -13.24
C ILE A 25 6.90 0.10 -12.89
N PHE A 26 7.15 -0.37 -11.66
CA PHE A 26 6.56 -1.58 -11.12
C PHE A 26 5.14 -1.32 -10.61
N ILE A 27 4.21 -2.21 -10.95
CA ILE A 27 2.81 -2.18 -10.50
C ILE A 27 2.58 -3.36 -9.56
N ASN A 28 2.21 -3.08 -8.31
CA ASN A 28 2.11 -4.05 -7.21
C ASN A 28 3.40 -4.90 -7.10
N PRO A 29 4.58 -4.29 -6.90
CA PRO A 29 5.80 -5.06 -6.70
C PRO A 29 5.67 -5.99 -5.49
N HIS A 30 6.30 -7.15 -5.58
CA HIS A 30 6.44 -8.09 -4.48
C HIS A 30 7.52 -7.57 -3.53
N LEU A 31 7.10 -6.68 -2.64
CA LEU A 31 7.91 -6.16 -1.53
C LEU A 31 7.78 -7.11 -0.34
N ARG A 32 8.79 -7.09 0.53
CA ARG A 32 8.74 -7.86 1.79
C ARG A 32 7.56 -7.41 2.67
N GLU A 33 7.07 -8.29 3.53
CA GLU A 33 5.89 -8.01 4.36
C GLU A 33 6.13 -6.81 5.30
N SER A 34 7.34 -6.70 5.84
CA SER A 34 7.71 -5.59 6.75
C SER A 34 8.20 -4.33 6.03
N PHE A 35 8.04 -4.21 4.70
CA PHE A 35 8.60 -3.10 3.90
C PHE A 35 8.15 -1.73 4.43
N ASN A 36 6.86 -1.60 4.77
CA ASN A 36 6.25 -0.38 5.30
C ASN A 36 6.21 -0.32 6.84
N PHE A 37 6.99 -1.16 7.52
CA PHE A 37 7.08 -1.22 8.98
C PHE A 37 8.52 -1.33 9.50
N THR A 38 9.51 -1.25 8.61
CA THR A 38 10.93 -1.36 8.98
C THR A 38 11.59 0.01 9.00
N PRO A 39 12.11 0.45 10.16
CA PRO A 39 12.88 1.67 10.28
C PRO A 39 13.99 1.78 9.24
N ASN A 40 14.24 2.98 8.71
CA ASN A 40 15.28 3.22 7.69
C ASN A 40 16.66 2.71 8.14
N ASN A 41 17.00 2.92 9.42
CA ASN A 41 18.30 2.52 9.99
C ASN A 41 18.42 1.00 10.23
N ASP A 42 17.30 0.29 10.27
CA ASP A 42 17.26 -1.17 10.45
C ASP A 42 17.12 -1.90 9.10
N ARG A 43 16.96 -1.15 8.00
CA ARG A 43 16.75 -1.69 6.66
C ARG A 43 18.01 -2.36 6.12
N ASP A 44 17.84 -3.44 5.35
CA ASP A 44 18.97 -4.04 4.63
C ASP A 44 19.56 -3.04 3.64
N SER A 45 20.88 -2.96 3.60
CA SER A 45 21.60 -2.06 2.68
C SER A 45 21.21 -2.32 1.22
N LEU A 46 21.02 -3.59 0.85
CA LEU A 46 20.56 -3.96 -0.48
C LEU A 46 19.13 -3.51 -0.76
N GLU A 47 18.22 -3.62 0.20
CA GLU A 47 16.86 -3.14 -0.01
C GLU A 47 16.83 -1.62 -0.19
N TRP A 48 17.63 -0.91 0.61
CA TRP A 48 17.81 0.52 0.46
C TRP A 48 18.34 0.87 -0.94
N GLU A 49 19.43 0.23 -1.40
CA GLU A 49 19.99 0.44 -2.73
C GLU A 49 18.96 0.16 -3.85
N HIS A 50 18.17 -0.91 -3.71
CA HIS A 50 17.22 -1.32 -4.73
C HIS A 50 16.01 -0.39 -4.85
N TRP A 51 15.45 0.04 -3.72
CA TRP A 51 14.13 0.69 -3.67
C TRP A 51 14.17 2.18 -3.30
N TYR A 52 15.26 2.69 -2.74
CA TYR A 52 15.38 4.10 -2.39
C TYR A 52 15.32 4.99 -3.65
N GLY A 53 14.42 5.97 -3.63
CA GLY A 53 14.19 6.86 -4.76
C GLY A 53 13.54 6.21 -5.98
N ARG A 54 13.17 4.92 -5.90
CA ARG A 54 12.43 4.22 -6.95
C ARG A 54 10.92 4.36 -6.71
N PRO A 55 10.18 5.07 -7.57
CA PRO A 55 8.73 5.09 -7.48
C PRO A 55 8.15 3.77 -7.99
N PHE A 56 7.04 3.35 -7.37
CA PHE A 56 6.23 2.21 -7.79
C PHE A 56 4.75 2.52 -7.55
N ILE A 57 3.88 1.75 -8.17
CA ILE A 57 2.42 1.93 -8.09
C ILE A 57 1.82 0.75 -7.33
N GLU A 58 1.00 1.04 -6.34
CA GLU A 58 0.10 0.06 -5.72
C GLU A 58 -1.32 0.31 -6.23
N ILE A 59 -2.01 -0.73 -6.70
CA ILE A 59 -3.41 -0.64 -7.13
C ILE A 59 -4.28 -1.13 -5.99
N ASP A 60 -5.17 -0.26 -5.53
CA ASP A 60 -6.19 -0.57 -4.53
C ASP A 60 -7.57 -0.64 -5.20
N GLU A 61 -8.40 -1.54 -4.71
CA GLU A 61 -9.76 -1.79 -5.16
C GLU A 61 -10.69 -1.86 -3.96
N HIS A 62 -11.96 -1.49 -4.14
CA HIS A 62 -12.93 -1.61 -3.05
C HIS A 62 -13.13 -3.09 -2.69
N SER A 63 -12.81 -3.46 -1.45
CA SER A 63 -13.07 -4.80 -0.93
C SER A 63 -14.47 -4.86 -0.32
N ASP A 64 -15.22 -5.89 -0.71
CA ASP A 64 -16.50 -6.22 -0.09
C ASP A 64 -16.23 -7.19 1.10
N GLU A 65 -16.71 -6.87 2.30
CA GLU A 65 -16.63 -7.73 3.50
C GLU A 65 -18.03 -8.33 3.79
N SER A 66 -18.10 -9.60 4.18
CA SER A 66 -19.36 -10.21 4.63
C SER A 66 -19.68 -9.78 6.07
N TYR A 67 -20.98 -9.75 6.43
CA TYR A 67 -21.34 -9.44 7.83
C TYR A 67 -20.73 -10.45 8.83
N GLN A 68 -20.57 -11.71 8.44
CA GLN A 68 -19.94 -12.73 9.29
C GLN A 68 -18.45 -12.44 9.54
N ASP A 69 -17.71 -12.02 8.50
CA ASP A 69 -16.30 -11.65 8.62
C ASP A 69 -16.14 -10.39 9.47
N TYR A 70 -17.02 -9.40 9.28
CA TYR A 70 -17.09 -8.21 10.13
C TYR A 70 -17.29 -8.57 11.61
N VAL A 71 -18.30 -9.40 11.93
CA VAL A 71 -18.56 -9.82 13.32
C VAL A 71 -17.35 -10.56 13.89
N LYS A 72 -16.75 -11.47 13.13
CA LYS A 72 -15.57 -12.23 13.55
C LYS A 72 -14.39 -11.30 13.85
N ARG A 73 -14.09 -10.35 12.96
CA ARG A 73 -13.01 -9.37 13.12
C ARG A 73 -13.24 -8.49 14.33
N MET A 74 -14.43 -7.92 14.47
CA MET A 74 -14.75 -7.00 15.56
C MET A 74 -14.83 -7.70 16.92
N SER A 75 -15.28 -8.96 16.97
CA SER A 75 -15.37 -9.74 18.22
C SER A 75 -14.04 -10.37 18.64
N SER A 76 -13.04 -10.40 17.76
CA SER A 76 -11.70 -10.91 18.07
C SER A 76 -10.85 -9.94 18.89
N ILE A 77 -11.31 -8.69 19.00
CA ILE A 77 -10.68 -7.64 19.78
C ILE A 77 -11.23 -7.76 21.20
N ASP A 78 -10.36 -7.87 22.20
CA ASP A 78 -10.72 -7.96 23.64
C ASP A 78 -11.16 -6.59 24.21
N ILE A 79 -12.13 -5.97 23.54
CA ILE A 79 -12.73 -4.69 23.85
C ILE A 79 -14.23 -4.83 23.62
N GLU A 80 -15.04 -4.29 24.54
CA GLU A 80 -16.48 -4.26 24.36
C GLU A 80 -16.85 -3.28 23.24
N ILE A 81 -17.12 -3.83 22.05
CA ILE A 81 -17.51 -3.06 20.88
C ILE A 81 -18.98 -3.33 20.57
N LYS A 82 -19.77 -2.25 20.44
CA LYS A 82 -21.13 -2.33 19.93
C LYS A 82 -21.09 -2.63 18.43
N LEU A 83 -21.48 -3.84 18.04
CA LEU A 83 -21.58 -4.23 16.64
C LEU A 83 -22.77 -3.55 15.97
N ASP A 84 -22.58 -3.17 14.70
CA ASP A 84 -23.69 -2.77 13.83
C ASP A 84 -24.64 -3.96 13.64
N THR A 85 -25.93 -3.68 13.45
CA THR A 85 -26.85 -4.71 12.93
C THR A 85 -26.51 -5.04 11.48
N GLU A 86 -26.92 -6.21 10.99
CA GLU A 86 -26.66 -6.64 9.61
C GLU A 86 -27.16 -5.62 8.57
N SER A 87 -28.34 -5.02 8.79
CA SER A 87 -28.89 -3.98 7.91
C SER A 87 -28.01 -2.73 7.88
N GLN A 88 -27.59 -2.25 9.07
CA GLN A 88 -26.72 -1.07 9.18
C GLN A 88 -25.35 -1.32 8.55
N PHE A 89 -24.82 -2.54 8.70
CA PHE A 89 -23.58 -2.95 8.04
C PHE A 89 -23.69 -2.83 6.52
N TYR A 90 -24.72 -3.42 5.91
CA TYR A 90 -24.86 -3.37 4.45
C TYR A 90 -25.19 -1.97 3.91
N GLU A 91 -25.96 -1.17 4.64
CA GLU A 91 -26.15 0.25 4.31
C GLU A 91 -24.81 1.00 4.28
N ARG A 92 -24.00 0.83 5.33
CA ARG A 92 -22.65 1.43 5.40
C ARG A 92 -21.73 0.92 4.30
N GLN A 93 -21.73 -0.39 3.99
CA GLN A 93 -20.92 -0.94 2.89
C GLN A 93 -21.32 -0.32 1.55
N LYS A 94 -22.62 -0.14 1.30
CA LYS A 94 -23.11 0.53 0.10
C LYS A 94 -22.63 1.97 0.02
N GLU A 95 -22.75 2.74 1.10
CA GLU A 95 -22.26 4.13 1.14
C GLU A 95 -20.76 4.23 0.90
N LEU A 96 -19.96 3.32 1.48
CA LEU A 96 -18.52 3.24 1.25
C LEU A 96 -18.19 2.91 -0.20
N LYS A 97 -18.92 1.98 -0.82
CA LYS A 97 -18.77 1.62 -2.23
C LYS A 97 -19.15 2.76 -3.17
N ASP A 98 -20.25 3.44 -2.89
CA ASP A 98 -20.72 4.60 -3.66
C ASP A 98 -19.71 5.76 -3.56
N ALA A 99 -19.17 6.02 -2.36
CA ALA A 99 -18.10 7.00 -2.15
C ALA A 99 -16.80 6.59 -2.85
N TRP A 100 -16.44 5.31 -2.84
CA TRP A 100 -15.27 4.78 -3.54
C TRP A 100 -15.40 5.00 -5.04
N LEU A 101 -16.50 4.57 -5.66
CA LEU A 101 -16.73 4.72 -7.10
C LEU A 101 -16.86 6.19 -7.52
N LYS A 102 -17.34 7.05 -6.62
CA LYS A 102 -17.34 8.51 -6.85
C LYS A 102 -15.92 9.08 -6.92
N ALA A 103 -15.01 8.62 -6.06
CA ALA A 103 -13.62 9.06 -6.06
C ALA A 103 -12.79 8.38 -7.18
N TRP A 104 -13.09 7.11 -7.46
CA TRP A 104 -12.36 6.24 -8.38
C TRP A 104 -13.34 5.62 -9.38
N PRO A 105 -13.71 6.33 -10.46
CA PRO A 105 -14.78 5.89 -11.37
C PRO A 105 -14.54 4.55 -12.07
N THR A 106 -13.29 4.11 -12.19
CA THR A 106 -12.90 2.81 -12.74
C THR A 106 -12.96 1.67 -11.72
N GLY A 107 -13.26 1.99 -10.45
CA GLY A 107 -13.16 1.07 -9.32
C GLY A 107 -11.74 0.90 -8.77
N LYS A 108 -10.72 1.45 -9.43
CA LYS A 108 -9.31 1.31 -9.06
C LYS A 108 -8.70 2.64 -8.63
N ARG A 109 -7.95 2.62 -7.53
CA ARG A 109 -7.08 3.71 -7.09
C ARG A 109 -5.64 3.32 -7.33
N TYR A 110 -4.87 4.23 -7.94
CA TYR A 110 -3.45 4.03 -8.21
C TYR A 110 -2.63 4.88 -7.24
N ASP A 111 -2.04 4.23 -6.24
CA ASP A 111 -1.22 4.87 -5.22
C ASP A 111 0.23 4.89 -5.67
N VAL A 112 0.78 6.09 -5.90
CA VAL A 112 2.20 6.22 -6.23
C VAL A 112 2.99 6.29 -4.92
N ARG A 113 3.92 5.37 -4.75
CA ARG A 113 4.73 5.21 -3.54
C ARG A 113 6.21 5.32 -3.89
N CYS A 114 7.02 5.75 -2.93
CA CYS A 114 8.48 5.71 -3.07
C CYS A 114 9.14 5.63 -1.69
N LEU A 115 10.18 4.80 -1.55
CA LEU A 115 11.04 4.86 -0.37
C LEU A 115 11.93 6.10 -0.47
N THR A 116 11.52 7.18 0.18
CA THR A 116 12.22 8.47 0.11
C THR A 116 13.09 8.75 1.32
N GLY A 117 13.04 7.92 2.37
CA GLY A 117 13.65 8.19 3.67
C GLY A 117 12.94 9.27 4.51
N GLY A 118 11.82 9.83 4.02
CA GLY A 118 11.09 10.89 4.72
C GLY A 118 10.27 10.40 5.91
N ALA A 119 9.59 9.26 5.76
CA ALA A 119 8.99 8.56 6.89
C ALA A 119 10.04 7.68 7.57
N TRP A 120 9.90 7.47 8.88
CA TRP A 120 10.86 6.70 9.66
C TRP A 120 10.93 5.23 9.24
N ASP A 121 9.79 4.63 8.88
CA ASP A 121 9.63 3.17 8.75
C ASP A 121 8.94 2.68 7.47
N ARG A 122 8.59 3.59 6.55
CA ARG A 122 7.74 3.26 5.38
C ARG A 122 8.04 4.07 4.14
N SER A 123 7.52 3.61 3.01
CA SER A 123 7.43 4.43 1.80
C SER A 123 6.60 5.70 2.05
N SER A 124 6.94 6.77 1.33
CA SER A 124 6.11 7.96 1.26
C SER A 124 5.05 7.82 0.17
N SER A 125 3.84 8.33 0.44
CA SER A 125 2.83 8.55 -0.61
C SER A 125 3.24 9.75 -1.45
N LEU A 126 3.28 9.59 -2.77
CA LEU A 126 3.50 10.66 -3.73
C LEU A 126 2.19 11.18 -4.35
N GLY A 127 1.08 10.48 -4.11
CA GLY A 127 -0.26 10.82 -4.57
C GLY A 127 -1.15 9.58 -4.75
N MET A 128 -2.44 9.83 -4.96
CA MET A 128 -3.45 8.83 -5.29
C MET A 128 -4.15 9.30 -6.57
N PHE A 129 -4.28 8.42 -7.56
CA PHE A 129 -4.78 8.78 -8.90
C PHE A 129 -5.92 7.86 -9.33
N ALA A 130 -6.83 8.38 -10.15
CA ALA A 130 -7.96 7.63 -10.69
C ALA A 130 -7.62 6.89 -12.00
N SER A 131 -6.45 7.18 -12.57
CA SER A 131 -5.97 6.56 -13.80
C SER A 131 -4.51 6.12 -13.69
N LEU A 132 -4.17 5.03 -14.39
CA LEU A 132 -2.79 4.54 -14.49
C LEU A 132 -1.87 5.56 -15.16
N GLY A 133 -2.37 6.29 -16.16
CA GLY A 133 -1.58 7.30 -16.89
C GLY A 133 -1.10 8.44 -15.98
N GLU A 134 -1.99 9.03 -15.18
CA GLU A 134 -1.63 10.08 -14.22
C GLU A 134 -0.63 9.58 -13.16
N ALA A 135 -0.79 8.32 -12.72
CA ALA A 135 0.13 7.70 -11.78
C ALA A 135 1.55 7.54 -12.39
N ILE A 136 1.64 7.10 -13.65
CA ILE A 136 2.91 7.00 -14.38
C ILE A 136 3.55 8.39 -14.58
N GLU A 137 2.77 9.39 -15.00
CA GLU A 137 3.26 10.76 -15.12
C GLU A 137 3.84 11.28 -13.80
N ARG A 138 3.19 10.96 -12.67
CA ARG A 138 3.70 11.30 -11.34
C ARG A 138 5.01 10.60 -11.01
N CYS A 139 5.19 9.34 -11.41
CA CYS A 139 6.46 8.62 -11.20
C CYS A 139 7.64 9.28 -11.91
N HIS A 140 7.41 9.92 -13.06
CA HIS A 140 8.45 10.60 -13.84
C HIS A 140 8.79 12.00 -13.33
N GLN A 141 8.01 12.55 -12.41
CA GLN A 141 8.29 13.85 -11.79
C GLN A 141 9.35 13.73 -10.71
N GLY A 142 10.06 14.83 -10.44
CA GLY A 142 11.08 14.88 -9.38
C GLY A 142 10.55 14.41 -8.02
N ILE A 143 11.34 13.59 -7.33
CA ILE A 143 11.02 13.03 -6.01
C ILE A 143 11.93 13.69 -4.97
N ALA A 144 11.34 14.21 -3.89
CA ALA A 144 12.09 14.70 -2.75
C ALA A 144 12.63 13.50 -1.95
N LEU A 145 13.95 13.41 -1.84
CA LEU A 145 14.65 12.37 -1.11
C LEU A 145 15.26 12.96 0.17
N TYR A 146 15.13 12.22 1.27
CA TYR A 146 15.59 12.60 2.59
C TYR A 146 16.67 11.61 2.99
N GLY A 147 17.91 12.10 3.08
CA GLY A 147 19.10 11.30 3.38
C GLY A 147 19.17 10.83 4.82
N CYS A 148 18.14 10.14 5.30
CA CYS A 148 18.21 9.40 6.54
C CYS A 148 19.29 8.32 6.39
N MET A 149 20.44 8.57 7.03
CA MET A 149 21.48 7.58 7.33
C MET A 149 21.42 7.24 8.81
#